data_AF-A0A3M7QQK7-F1
#
_entry.id   AF-A0A3M7QQK7-F1
#
_cell.length_a   1.000
_cell.length_b   1.000
_cell.length_c   1.000
_cell.angle_alpha   90.00
_cell.angle_beta   90.00
_cell.angle_gamma   90.00
#
_symmetry.space_group_name_H-M   'P 1'
#
loop_
_entity.id
_entity.type
_entity.pdbx_description
1 polymer ?
#
loop_
_entity_poly.entity_id
_entity_poly.type
_entity_poly.pdbx_seq_one_letter_code
_entity_poly.pdbx_strand_id
1 'polypeptide(L)' 'VVKSQDRWQLAGLTSWGYGCGDGGVYTRTSHYYDWIKEVIRSN' A
#
# COMPACT_ATOMS: atom_id res chain seq x y z
N VAL A 1 6.34 1.83 2.78
CA VAL A 1 6.11 1.04 4.03
C VAL A 1 6.02 1.98 5.21
N VAL A 2 5.36 1.57 6.30
CA VAL A 2 5.34 2.30 7.58
C VAL A 2 5.84 1.36 8.69
N LYS A 3 6.53 1.91 9.69
CA LYS A 3 6.90 1.15 10.89
C LYS A 3 5.71 1.12 11.84
N SER A 4 5.23 -0.07 12.18
CA SER A 4 4.15 -0.31 13.13
C SER A 4 4.66 -1.26 14.19
N GLN A 5 4.81 -0.76 15.42
CA GLN A 5 5.56 -1.44 16.49
C GLN A 5 6.97 -1.82 15.99
N ASP A 6 7.36 -3.10 16.09
CA ASP A 6 8.65 -3.62 15.65
C ASP A 6 8.62 -4.26 14.25
N ARG A 7 7.58 -3.98 13.45
CA ARG A 7 7.43 -4.55 12.11
C ARG A 7 7.19 -3.48 11.06
N TRP A 8 7.72 -3.72 9.86
CA TRP A 8 7.40 -2.91 8.68
C TRP A 8 6.14 -3.45 8.02
N GLN A 9 5.21 -2.56 7.71
CA GLN A 9 3.96 -2.88 7.03
C GLN A 9 3.85 -2.13 5.70
N LEU A 10 3.31 -2.81 4.68
CA LEU A 10 3.01 -2.19 3.40
C LEU A 10 1.73 -1.34 3.53
N ALA A 11 1.90 -0.03 3.72
CA ALA A 11 0.77 0.90 3.87
C ALA A 11 0.18 1.34 2.52
N GLY A 12 1.00 1.38 1.47
CA GLY A 12 0.55 1.79 0.15
C GLY A 12 1.50 1.39 -0.97
N LEU A 13 0.96 1.38 -2.19
CA LEU A 13 1.69 1.18 -3.44
C LEU A 13 1.86 2.52 -4.14
N THR A 14 3.04 2.79 -4.68
CA THR A 14 3.29 4.00 -5.48
C THR A 14 2.37 4.01 -6.69
N SER A 15 1.66 5.12 -6.92
CA SER A 15 0.81 5.29 -8.09
C SER A 15 1.40 6.36 -9.02
N TRP A 16 1.36 7.62 -8.61
CA TRP A 16 1.89 8.75 -9.39
C TRP A 16 2.21 9.93 -8.47
N GLY A 17 2.73 11.02 -9.04
CA GLY A 17 2.95 12.28 -8.35
C GLY A 17 3.12 13.41 -9.36
N TYR A 18 2.90 14.65 -8.92
CA TYR A 18 3.19 15.83 -9.73
C TYR A 18 4.47 16.48 -9.22
N GLY A 19 5.50 16.54 -10.07
CA GLY A 19 6.82 16.99 -9.65
C GLY A 19 7.51 16.03 -8.66
N CYS A 20 8.77 16.35 -8.35
CA CYS A 20 9.55 15.60 -7.37
C CYS A 20 9.48 16.31 -6.02
N GLY A 21 9.15 15.59 -4.94
CA GLY A 21 9.17 16.12 -3.58
C GLY A 21 7.88 16.82 -3.12
N ASP A 22 6.87 16.96 -3.99
CA ASP A 22 5.63 17.72 -3.71
C ASP A 22 4.45 16.82 -3.26
N GLY A 23 4.78 15.68 -2.65
CA GLY A 23 3.82 14.65 -2.26
C GLY A 23 3.46 13.70 -3.41
N GLY A 24 3.51 12.40 -3.11
CA GLY A 24 3.07 11.35 -4.03
C GLY A 24 1.65 10.88 -3.73
N VAL A 25 0.97 10.38 -4.75
CA VAL A 25 -0.31 9.67 -4.62
C VAL A 25 -0.03 8.17 -4.55
N TYR A 26 -0.58 7.53 -3.52
CA TYR A 26 -0.37 6.12 -3.22
C TYR A 26 -1.71 5.40 -3.10
N THR A 27 -1.79 4.17 -3.61
CA THR A 27 -2.92 3.28 -3.35
C THR A 27 -2.87 2.79 -1.92
N ARG A 28 -3.93 3.01 -1.13
CA ARG A 28 -4.01 2.58 0.28
C ARG A 28 -4.21 1.07 0.36
N THR A 29 -3.16 0.32 0.72
CA THR A 29 -3.19 -1.16 0.72
C THR A 29 -4.25 -1.74 1.66
N SER A 30 -4.52 -1.08 2.80
CA SER A 30 -5.54 -1.56 3.75
C SER A 30 -6.97 -1.55 3.19
N HIS A 31 -7.27 -0.72 2.18
CA HIS A 31 -8.59 -0.69 1.54
C HIS A 31 -8.86 -1.96 0.72
N TYR A 32 -7.80 -2.55 0.16
CA TYR A 32 -7.89 -3.72 -0.71
C TYR A 32 -7.52 -5.03 -0.02
N TYR A 33 -7.35 -5.04 1.30
CA TYR A 33 -6.81 -6.18 2.04
C TYR A 33 -7.64 -7.45 1.86
N ASP A 34 -8.97 -7.33 1.85
CA ASP A 34 -9.86 -8.49 1.71
C ASP A 34 -9.79 -9.08 0.31
N TRP A 35 -9.82 -8.24 -0.73
CA TRP A 35 -9.62 -8.67 -2.12
C TRP A 35 -8.27 -9.35 -2.32
N ILE A 36 -7.19 -8.80 -1.77
CA ILE A 36 -5.85 -9.41 -1.86
C ILE A 36 -5.85 -10.82 -1.24
N LYS A 37 -6.44 -10.98 -0.04
CA LYS A 37 -6.55 -12.29 0.62
C LYS A 37 -7.39 -13.27 -0.19
N GLU A 38 -8.49 -12.82 -0.78
CA GLU A 38 -9.34 -13.65 -1.63
C GLU A 38 -8.57 -14.17 -2.84
N VAL A 39 -7.92 -13.28 -3.59
CA VAL A 39 -7.13 -13.64 -4.78
C VAL A 39 -5.99 -14.59 -4.44
N ILE A 40 -5.28 -14.36 -3.33
CA ILE A 40 -4.20 -15.27 -2.91
C ILE A 40 -4.73 -16.66 -2.55
N ARG A 41 -5.94 -16.76 -1.98
CA ARG A 41 -6.55 -18.05 -1.60
C ARG A 41 -7.17 -18.79 -2.79
N SER A 42 -7.57 -18.07 -3.83
CA SER A 42 -8.19 -18.63 -5.03
C SER A 42 -7.19 -19.05 -6.12
N ASN A 43 -5.89 -18.88 -5.88
CA ASN A 43 -4.79 -19.29 -6.76
C ASN A 43 -3.91 -20.32 -6.04
#